data_AF-A0A520I3T4-F1
#
_entry.id   AF-A0A520I3T4-F1
#
_cell.length_a   1.000
_cell.length_b   1.000
_cell.length_c   1.000
_cell.angle_alpha   90.00
_cell.angle_beta   90.00
_cell.angle_gamma   90.00
#
_symmetry.space_group_name_H-M   'P 1'
#
loop_
_entity.id
_entity.type
_entity.pdbx_description
1 polymer ?
#
loop_
_entity_poly.entity_id
_entity_poly.type
_entity_poly.pdbx_seq_one_letter_code
_entity_poly.pdbx_strand_id
1 'polypeptide(L)'
;YTCFRTEARSVRHDIDRLRRIFGTSFEQTCHRLSTLQRPGALGIPFFFCRVDMAGNITKRHSATRLQFARFGGACPLWIVHEAVAIPDRILTQLIETTDGIRYVSMAKGLVKPSETYTRPARRYAVALGCEEANASEFIYADALGTGGIATPIGSSCRVCLRTDCDQRAFPPAASGIRVDPDRRGAVPYEVV
;
A
#
# COMPACT_ATOMS: atom_id res chain seq x y z
N TYR A 1 16.28 -9.57 -16.67
CA TYR A 1 15.16 -10.17 -15.90
C TYR A 1 15.66 -11.18 -14.87
N THR A 2 16.27 -12.29 -15.31
CA THR A 2 16.65 -13.42 -14.44
C THR A 2 17.60 -13.02 -13.31
N CYS A 3 18.68 -12.31 -13.62
CA CYS A 3 19.61 -11.79 -12.62
C CYS A 3 18.89 -11.02 -11.49
N PHE A 4 18.08 -10.01 -11.83
CA PHE A 4 17.30 -9.27 -10.83
C PHE A 4 16.37 -10.16 -9.99
N ARG A 5 15.69 -11.15 -10.59
CA ARG A 5 14.81 -12.06 -9.84
C ARG A 5 15.62 -12.94 -8.88
N THR A 6 16.76 -13.47 -9.33
CA THR A 6 17.65 -14.29 -8.51
C THR A 6 18.15 -13.50 -7.32
N GLU A 7 18.63 -12.28 -7.54
CA GLU A 7 19.07 -11.40 -6.45
C GLU A 7 17.92 -11.00 -5.53
N ALA A 8 16.73 -10.71 -6.08
CA ALA A 8 15.57 -10.41 -5.26
C ALA A 8 15.24 -11.53 -4.27
N ARG A 9 15.35 -12.80 -4.69
CA ARG A 9 15.19 -13.94 -3.79
C ARG A 9 16.34 -14.10 -2.80
N SER A 10 17.60 -13.93 -3.25
CA SER A 10 18.78 -14.12 -2.39
C SER A 10 18.79 -13.19 -1.19
N VAL A 11 18.26 -11.97 -1.33
CA VAL A 11 18.16 -10.98 -0.25
C VAL A 11 16.76 -10.87 0.37
N ARG A 12 15.87 -11.84 0.14
CA ARG A 12 14.46 -11.81 0.60
C ARG A 12 13.75 -10.48 0.31
N HIS A 13 13.95 -9.98 -0.90
CA HIS A 13 13.33 -8.78 -1.42
C HIS A 13 13.63 -7.50 -0.60
N ASP A 14 14.80 -7.45 0.05
CA ASP A 14 15.34 -6.22 0.65
C ASP A 14 15.60 -5.18 -0.45
N ILE A 15 14.78 -4.14 -0.45
CA ILE A 15 14.78 -3.09 -1.48
C ILE A 15 16.04 -2.23 -1.39
N ASP A 16 16.53 -1.96 -0.18
CA ASP A 16 17.74 -1.18 0.02
C ASP A 16 18.98 -1.95 -0.45
N ARG A 17 19.03 -3.27 -0.27
CA ARG A 17 20.08 -4.12 -0.88
C ARG A 17 19.97 -4.16 -2.40
N LEU A 18 18.78 -4.42 -2.94
CA LEU A 18 18.58 -4.52 -4.39
C LEU A 18 18.93 -3.22 -5.11
N ARG A 19 18.49 -2.08 -4.58
CA ARG A 19 18.78 -0.80 -5.22
C ARG A 19 20.27 -0.46 -5.26
N ARG A 20 21.03 -0.92 -4.24
CA ARG A 20 22.50 -0.80 -4.20
C ARG A 20 23.16 -1.70 -5.24
N ILE A 21 22.75 -2.96 -5.34
CA ILE A 21 23.29 -3.94 -6.31
C ILE A 21 23.09 -3.44 -7.75
N PHE A 22 21.90 -2.91 -8.07
CA PHE A 22 21.54 -2.54 -9.44
C PHE A 22 21.70 -1.03 -9.75
N GLY A 23 22.17 -0.22 -8.79
CA GLY A 23 22.34 1.23 -9.00
C GLY A 23 21.03 1.96 -9.35
N THR A 24 19.93 1.62 -8.69
CA THR A 24 18.60 2.18 -8.99
C THR A 24 18.03 2.96 -7.81
N SER A 25 16.99 3.75 -8.06
CA SER A 25 16.20 4.36 -6.98
C SER A 25 15.32 3.33 -6.25
N PHE A 26 14.86 3.69 -5.05
CA PHE A 26 13.90 2.89 -4.29
C PHE A 26 12.62 2.63 -5.10
N GLU A 27 12.06 3.67 -5.74
CA GLU A 27 10.87 3.55 -6.59
C GLU A 27 11.09 2.63 -7.78
N GLN A 28 12.22 2.76 -8.49
CA GLN A 28 12.54 1.88 -9.63
C GLN A 28 12.67 0.42 -9.20
N THR A 29 13.28 0.15 -8.04
CA THR A 29 13.39 -1.21 -7.49
C THR A 29 12.02 -1.80 -7.18
N CYS A 30 11.16 -1.06 -6.46
CA CYS A 30 9.78 -1.49 -6.17
C CYS A 30 8.98 -1.74 -7.46
N HIS A 31 9.07 -0.82 -8.42
CA HIS A 31 8.40 -0.98 -9.71
C HIS A 31 8.91 -2.21 -10.46
N ARG A 32 10.21 -2.50 -10.39
CA ARG A 32 10.76 -3.69 -11.04
C ARG A 32 10.25 -4.96 -10.37
N LEU A 33 10.22 -5.00 -9.04
CA LEU A 33 9.68 -6.11 -8.26
C LEU A 33 8.24 -6.44 -8.63
N SER A 34 7.38 -5.43 -8.84
CA SER A 34 5.98 -5.64 -9.23
C SER A 34 5.78 -6.21 -10.64
N THR A 35 6.83 -6.33 -11.46
CA THR A 35 6.76 -6.77 -12.86
C THR A 35 7.36 -8.17 -13.10
N LEU A 36 7.72 -8.90 -12.05
CA LEU A 36 8.39 -10.20 -12.15
C LEU A 36 7.41 -11.37 -12.47
N GLN A 37 6.60 -11.22 -13.52
CA GLN A 37 5.56 -12.19 -13.91
C GLN A 37 5.81 -12.87 -15.27
N ARG A 38 7.09 -13.08 -15.64
CA ARG A 38 7.44 -13.83 -16.87
C ARG A 38 7.09 -15.32 -16.72
N PRO A 39 6.34 -15.93 -17.66
CA PRO A 39 6.07 -17.37 -17.66
C PRO A 39 7.35 -18.22 -17.53
N GLY A 40 7.29 -19.29 -16.75
CA GLY A 40 8.45 -20.15 -16.42
C GLY A 40 9.49 -19.50 -15.50
N ALA A 41 9.25 -18.26 -15.06
CA ALA A 41 10.24 -17.43 -14.39
C ALA A 41 9.61 -16.46 -13.38
N LEU A 42 8.49 -16.85 -12.75
CA LEU A 42 7.72 -16.02 -11.83
C LEU A 42 8.53 -15.65 -10.58
N GLY A 43 8.40 -14.41 -10.14
CA GLY A 43 8.70 -13.95 -8.79
C GLY A 43 7.41 -13.79 -7.98
N ILE A 44 7.54 -13.29 -6.75
CA ILE A 44 6.37 -13.00 -5.90
C ILE A 44 5.44 -12.01 -6.62
N PRO A 45 4.13 -12.26 -6.62
CA PRO A 45 3.16 -11.26 -7.06
C PRO A 45 3.14 -10.11 -6.06
N PHE A 46 3.64 -8.95 -6.47
CA PHE A 46 3.56 -7.73 -5.70
C PHE A 46 2.51 -6.77 -6.27
N PHE A 47 1.81 -6.06 -5.38
CA PHE A 47 1.20 -4.78 -5.72
C PHE A 47 2.24 -3.67 -5.52
N PHE A 48 2.12 -2.60 -6.31
CA PHE A 48 2.92 -1.39 -6.22
C PHE A 48 2.02 -0.17 -6.46
N CYS A 49 2.17 0.85 -5.63
CA CYS A 49 1.57 2.14 -5.92
C CYS A 49 2.38 3.32 -5.39
N ARG A 50 2.05 4.50 -5.92
CA ARG A 50 2.59 5.79 -5.47
C ARG A 50 1.45 6.67 -4.96
N VAL A 51 1.58 7.16 -3.73
CA VAL A 51 0.57 8.00 -3.05
C VAL A 51 1.16 9.37 -2.77
N ASP A 52 0.47 10.45 -3.11
CA ASP A 52 0.90 11.82 -2.79
C ASP A 52 0.38 12.28 -1.40
N MET A 53 0.75 13.50 -0.98
CA MET A 53 0.33 14.09 0.31
C MET A 53 -1.20 14.24 0.46
N ALA A 54 -1.95 14.25 -0.65
CA ALA A 54 -3.41 14.35 -0.64
C ALA A 54 -4.08 12.96 -0.68
N GLY A 55 -3.30 11.87 -0.62
CA GLY A 55 -3.80 10.50 -0.67
C GLY A 55 -4.15 10.02 -2.08
N ASN A 56 -3.77 10.75 -3.14
CA ASN A 56 -4.05 10.33 -4.50
C ASN A 56 -3.06 9.23 -4.95
N ILE A 57 -3.60 8.16 -5.52
CA ILE A 57 -2.80 7.12 -6.16
C ILE A 57 -2.39 7.59 -7.56
N THR A 58 -1.16 8.09 -7.68
CA THR A 58 -0.62 8.68 -8.93
C THR A 58 0.11 7.68 -9.82
N LYS A 59 0.35 6.45 -9.34
CA LYS A 59 0.89 5.33 -10.12
C LYS A 59 0.44 4.03 -9.48
N ARG A 60 0.06 3.03 -10.29
CA ARG A 60 -0.41 1.73 -9.82
C ARG A 60 0.05 0.61 -10.75
N HIS A 61 0.46 -0.51 -10.17
CA HIS A 61 0.76 -1.76 -10.86
C HIS A 61 0.43 -2.89 -9.89
N SER A 62 -0.27 -3.94 -10.33
CA SER A 62 -0.57 -5.08 -9.45
C SER A 62 -0.39 -6.38 -10.20
N ALA A 63 0.38 -7.28 -9.62
CA ALA A 63 0.39 -8.71 -9.96
C ALA A 63 -0.45 -9.54 -8.97
N THR A 64 -1.10 -8.89 -7.99
CA THR A 64 -1.94 -9.52 -6.96
C THR A 64 -3.42 -9.27 -7.26
N ARG A 65 -4.30 -9.86 -6.43
CA ARG A 65 -5.74 -9.56 -6.45
C ARG A 65 -6.10 -8.18 -5.89
N LEU A 66 -5.17 -7.49 -5.21
CA LEU A 66 -5.44 -6.18 -4.62
C LEU A 66 -5.90 -5.20 -5.70
N GLN A 67 -7.11 -4.68 -5.53
CA GLN A 67 -7.70 -3.70 -6.41
C GLN A 67 -7.54 -2.29 -5.85
N PHE A 68 -6.99 -1.40 -6.68
CA PHE A 68 -6.92 0.02 -6.35
C PHE A 68 -8.19 0.71 -6.84
N ALA A 69 -8.83 1.50 -5.97
CA ALA A 69 -9.92 2.36 -6.39
C ALA A 69 -9.41 3.34 -7.47
N ARG A 70 -10.15 3.46 -8.58
CA ARG A 70 -9.80 4.37 -9.67
C ARG A 70 -9.98 5.84 -9.26
N PHE A 71 -10.96 6.10 -8.39
CA PHE A 71 -11.35 7.42 -7.92
C PHE A 71 -11.59 7.39 -6.40
N GLY A 72 -11.38 8.53 -5.74
CA GLY A 72 -11.40 8.64 -4.28
C GLY A 72 -10.04 8.30 -3.67
N GLY A 73 -9.70 8.97 -2.56
CA GLY A 73 -8.47 8.72 -1.82
C GLY A 73 -8.40 7.30 -1.29
N ALA A 74 -7.17 6.78 -1.17
CA ALA A 74 -6.94 5.47 -0.54
C ALA A 74 -7.42 5.46 0.92
N CYS A 75 -7.78 4.29 1.44
CA CYS A 75 -8.27 4.15 2.82
C CYS A 75 -7.32 4.82 3.84
N PRO A 76 -7.83 5.66 4.76
CA PRO A 76 -6.99 6.37 5.72
C PRO A 76 -6.30 5.45 6.74
N LEU A 77 -6.84 4.25 6.96
CA LEU A 77 -6.24 3.21 7.81
C LEU A 77 -5.00 2.55 7.21
N TRP A 78 -4.70 2.83 5.93
CA TRP A 78 -3.51 2.30 5.29
C TRP A 78 -2.28 3.14 5.66
N ILE A 79 -1.24 2.50 6.19
CA ILE A 79 -0.02 3.14 6.73
C ILE A 79 0.76 3.96 5.69
N VAL A 80 0.44 3.81 4.41
CA VAL A 80 1.06 4.60 3.33
C VAL A 80 0.89 6.09 3.58
N HIS A 81 -0.22 6.54 4.16
CA HIS A 81 -0.45 7.97 4.45
C HIS A 81 0.50 8.50 5.52
N GLU A 82 0.84 7.70 6.52
CA GLU A 82 1.87 8.05 7.51
C GLU A 82 3.26 8.09 6.86
N ALA A 83 3.56 7.13 5.98
CA ALA A 83 4.83 7.10 5.25
C ALA A 83 5.02 8.35 4.38
N VAL A 84 3.95 8.87 3.78
CA VAL A 84 4.00 10.13 3.02
C VAL A 84 4.38 11.31 3.93
N ALA A 85 3.86 11.35 5.16
CA ALA A 85 4.10 12.44 6.11
C ALA A 85 5.50 12.40 6.75
N ILE A 86 6.04 11.20 7.00
CA ILE A 86 7.33 10.98 7.66
C ILE A 86 8.31 10.34 6.65
N PRO A 87 9.05 11.15 5.87
CA PRO A 87 9.94 10.64 4.84
C PRO A 87 11.12 9.83 5.41
N ASP A 88 11.73 9.02 4.56
CA ASP A 88 12.94 8.22 4.82
C ASP A 88 12.83 7.10 5.86
N ARG A 89 11.66 6.91 6.46
CA ARG A 89 11.35 5.72 7.28
C ARG A 89 10.58 4.68 6.45
N ILE A 90 10.96 3.42 6.60
CA ILE A 90 10.16 2.30 6.12
C ILE A 90 9.14 1.94 7.21
N LEU A 91 7.87 1.91 6.82
CA LEU A 91 6.75 1.48 7.65
C LEU A 91 6.18 0.19 7.09
N THR A 92 5.71 -0.69 7.96
CA THR A 92 5.14 -1.99 7.60
C THR A 92 3.78 -2.16 8.26
N GLN A 93 2.88 -2.85 7.58
CA GLN A 93 1.54 -3.10 8.08
C GLN A 93 1.01 -4.42 7.49
N LEU A 94 0.41 -5.25 8.35
CA LEU A 94 -0.44 -6.34 7.89
C LEU A 94 -1.83 -5.76 7.65
N ILE A 95 -2.35 -5.88 6.43
CA ILE A 95 -3.67 -5.35 6.04
C ILE A 95 -4.58 -6.49 5.59
N GLU A 96 -5.87 -6.35 5.85
CA GLU A 96 -6.91 -7.27 5.37
C GLU A 96 -7.92 -6.49 4.51
N THR A 97 -8.08 -6.91 3.26
CA THR A 97 -9.03 -6.31 2.32
C THR A 97 -10.45 -6.79 2.56
N THR A 98 -11.44 -6.14 1.94
CA THR A 98 -12.87 -6.45 2.11
C THR A 98 -13.27 -7.86 1.67
N ASP A 99 -12.45 -8.52 0.85
CA ASP A 99 -12.59 -9.92 0.44
C ASP A 99 -11.88 -10.91 1.38
N GLY A 100 -11.34 -10.44 2.51
CA GLY A 100 -10.69 -11.26 3.53
C GLY A 100 -9.23 -11.63 3.22
N ILE A 101 -8.69 -11.17 2.08
CA ILE A 101 -7.29 -11.46 1.73
C ILE A 101 -6.35 -10.58 2.57
N ARG A 102 -5.30 -11.20 3.10
CA ARG A 102 -4.28 -10.53 3.92
C ARG A 102 -3.02 -10.24 3.12
N TYR A 103 -2.46 -9.06 3.33
CA TYR A 103 -1.24 -8.61 2.67
C TYR A 103 -0.24 -8.05 3.66
N VAL A 104 1.04 -8.35 3.43
CA VAL A 104 2.15 -7.61 4.01
C VAL A 104 2.38 -6.38 3.14
N SER A 105 2.13 -5.19 3.70
CA SER A 105 2.34 -3.90 3.06
C SER A 105 3.57 -3.22 3.64
N MET A 106 4.50 -2.79 2.79
CA MET A 106 5.60 -1.90 3.14
C MET A 106 5.39 -0.55 2.45
N ALA A 107 5.62 0.55 3.16
CA ALA A 107 5.58 1.89 2.61
C ALA A 107 6.81 2.72 3.02
N LYS A 108 7.29 3.58 2.11
CA LYS A 108 8.37 4.54 2.38
C LYS A 108 8.04 5.90 1.75
N GLY A 109 8.14 6.96 2.53
CA GLY A 109 8.11 8.34 2.05
C GLY A 109 9.38 8.72 1.32
N LEU A 110 9.24 9.32 0.15
CA LEU A 110 10.31 9.80 -0.71
C LEU A 110 10.15 11.31 -0.94
N VAL A 111 11.27 12.01 -0.89
CA VAL A 111 11.36 13.44 -1.22
C VAL A 111 12.17 13.59 -2.49
N LYS A 112 11.56 14.14 -3.54
CA LYS A 112 12.29 14.57 -4.73
C LYS A 112 12.64 16.05 -4.55
N PRO A 113 13.94 16.38 -4.37
CA PRO A 113 14.35 17.76 -4.09
C PRO A 113 13.97 18.68 -5.24
N SER A 114 13.78 19.95 -4.89
CA SER A 114 13.69 21.03 -5.85
C SER A 114 15.07 21.63 -6.10
N GLU A 115 15.23 22.35 -7.21
CA GLU A 115 16.49 23.00 -7.61
C GLU A 115 16.82 24.22 -6.72
N THR A 116 15.82 24.80 -6.06
CA THR A 116 15.97 25.99 -5.21
C THR A 116 15.24 25.83 -3.88
N TYR A 117 15.72 26.50 -2.83
CA TYR A 117 15.07 26.50 -1.50
C TYR A 117 13.67 27.12 -1.51
N THR A 118 13.40 28.01 -2.49
CA THR A 118 12.14 28.74 -2.63
C THR A 118 11.02 27.92 -3.26
N ARG A 119 11.34 26.74 -3.83
CA ARG A 119 10.37 25.88 -4.48
C ARG A 119 10.11 24.63 -3.63
N PRO A 120 8.85 24.26 -3.39
CA PRO A 120 8.53 23.10 -2.56
C PRO A 120 9.05 21.81 -3.21
N ALA A 121 9.69 20.97 -2.40
CA ALA A 121 10.09 19.63 -2.82
C ALA A 121 8.84 18.75 -3.04
N ARG A 122 8.91 17.85 -4.02
CA ARG A 122 7.81 16.91 -4.28
C ARG A 122 7.89 15.74 -3.31
N ARG A 123 6.82 15.51 -2.55
CA ARG A 123 6.70 14.42 -1.57
C ARG A 123 5.66 13.40 -1.99
N TYR A 124 5.98 12.13 -1.79
CA TYR A 124 5.07 11.01 -2.04
C TYR A 124 5.58 9.78 -1.29
N ALA A 125 4.74 8.76 -1.12
CA ALA A 125 5.15 7.45 -0.65
C ALA A 125 5.06 6.43 -1.77
N VAL A 126 5.95 5.45 -1.70
CA VAL A 126 5.85 4.20 -2.44
C VAL A 126 5.33 3.14 -1.50
N ALA A 127 4.30 2.42 -1.90
CA ALA A 127 3.87 1.19 -1.24
C ALA A 127 4.15 -0.02 -2.12
N LEU A 128 4.64 -1.09 -1.52
CA LEU A 128 4.87 -2.39 -2.14
C LEU A 128 4.41 -3.47 -1.16
N GLY A 129 3.69 -4.48 -1.65
CA GLY A 129 3.28 -5.58 -0.79
C GLY A 129 2.84 -6.80 -1.57
N CYS A 130 2.77 -7.93 -0.86
CA CYS A 130 2.37 -9.23 -1.37
C CYS A 130 1.37 -9.87 -0.42
N GLU A 131 0.65 -10.88 -0.90
CA GLU A 131 -0.23 -11.68 -0.04
C GLU A 131 0.57 -12.33 1.09
N GLU A 132 -0.02 -12.43 2.29
CA GLU A 132 0.63 -12.96 3.50
C GLU A 132 1.22 -14.36 3.29
N ALA A 133 0.65 -15.17 2.38
CA ALA A 133 1.20 -16.46 1.98
C ALA A 133 2.66 -16.40 1.45
N ASN A 134 3.11 -15.24 0.95
CA ASN A 134 4.48 -15.03 0.46
C ASN A 134 5.36 -14.27 1.47
N ALA A 135 4.89 -14.06 2.70
CA ALA A 135 5.56 -13.24 3.71
C ALA A 135 6.99 -13.71 4.04
N SER A 136 7.24 -15.02 4.02
CA SER A 136 8.54 -15.61 4.34
C SER A 136 9.68 -15.19 3.40
N GLU A 137 9.33 -14.79 2.17
CA GLU A 137 10.30 -14.31 1.18
C GLU A 137 10.45 -12.78 1.16
N PHE A 138 9.69 -12.03 1.99
CA PHE A 138 9.70 -10.57 2.02
C PHE A 138 10.17 -10.04 3.38
N ILE A 139 11.38 -9.49 3.44
CA ILE A 139 12.05 -9.10 4.70
C ILE A 139 11.21 -8.22 5.64
N TYR A 140 10.34 -7.39 5.08
CA TYR A 140 9.50 -6.47 5.85
C TYR A 140 8.38 -7.16 6.64
N ALA A 141 8.10 -8.43 6.34
CA ALA A 141 7.19 -9.25 7.14
C ALA A 141 7.77 -9.60 8.52
N ASP A 142 9.10 -9.64 8.67
CA ASP A 142 9.76 -9.96 9.95
C ASP A 142 9.32 -9.01 11.07
N ALA A 143 9.03 -7.74 10.73
CA ALA A 143 8.57 -6.73 11.69
C ALA A 143 7.11 -6.92 12.15
N LEU A 144 6.33 -7.75 11.46
CA LEU A 144 4.89 -7.93 11.71
C LEU A 144 4.59 -9.20 12.52
N GLY A 145 5.48 -10.19 12.47
CA GLY A 145 5.22 -11.53 13.00
C GLY A 145 4.19 -12.30 12.16
N THR A 146 4.31 -13.63 12.11
CA THR A 146 3.35 -14.49 11.41
C THR A 146 2.03 -14.56 12.17
N GLY A 147 0.90 -14.37 11.50
CA GLY A 147 -0.42 -14.40 12.16
C GLY A 147 -0.71 -13.18 13.04
N GLY A 148 -0.01 -12.07 12.81
CA GLY A 148 -0.26 -10.80 13.50
C GLY A 148 -1.67 -10.25 13.27
N ILE A 149 -2.02 -9.20 14.00
CA ILE A 149 -3.32 -8.53 13.85
C ILE A 149 -3.31 -7.72 12.55
N ALA A 150 -4.13 -8.15 11.59
CA ALA A 150 -4.31 -7.44 10.33
C ALA A 150 -5.25 -6.25 10.52
N THR A 151 -4.86 -5.07 10.00
CA THR A 151 -5.74 -3.91 9.99
C THR A 151 -6.80 -4.09 8.90
N PRO A 152 -8.11 -4.06 9.24
CA PRO A 152 -9.16 -4.12 8.23
C PRO A 152 -9.18 -2.83 7.42
N ILE A 153 -8.85 -2.91 6.13
CA ILE A 153 -8.88 -1.76 5.23
C ILE A 153 -9.91 -1.96 4.11
N GLY A 154 -10.26 -0.87 3.44
CA GLY A 154 -10.93 -0.89 2.13
C GLY A 154 -10.04 -0.30 1.05
N SER A 155 -10.49 -0.30 -0.21
CA SER A 155 -9.78 0.38 -1.30
C SER A 155 -10.03 1.90 -1.29
N SER A 156 -11.25 2.33 -0.97
CA SER A 156 -11.68 3.73 -0.80
C SER A 156 -13.03 3.76 -0.09
N CYS A 157 -13.33 4.79 0.71
CA CYS A 157 -14.60 4.87 1.45
C CYS A 157 -15.83 4.76 0.53
N ARG A 158 -15.76 5.33 -0.68
CA ARG A 158 -16.87 5.37 -1.64
C ARG A 158 -17.25 4.00 -2.23
N VAL A 159 -16.41 2.99 -2.06
CA VAL A 159 -16.63 1.62 -2.57
C VAL A 159 -16.34 0.55 -1.50
N CYS A 160 -16.06 0.96 -0.26
CA CYS A 160 -15.71 0.05 0.81
C CYS A 160 -16.97 -0.59 1.41
N LEU A 161 -17.00 -1.92 1.45
CA LEU A 161 -18.14 -2.71 1.94
C LEU A 161 -18.18 -2.88 3.47
N ARG A 162 -17.16 -2.44 4.22
CA ARG A 162 -17.13 -2.56 5.70
C ARG A 162 -18.16 -1.64 6.34
N THR A 163 -19.12 -2.17 7.08
CA THR A 163 -20.21 -1.35 7.67
C THR A 163 -19.81 -0.70 9.00
N ASP A 164 -18.77 -1.19 9.67
CA ASP A 164 -18.33 -0.88 11.03
C ASP A 164 -16.99 -0.10 11.07
N CYS A 165 -16.85 0.95 10.27
CA CYS A 165 -15.60 1.70 10.16
C CYS A 165 -15.71 3.14 10.71
N ASP A 166 -15.13 3.38 11.89
CA ASP A 166 -15.12 4.72 12.52
C ASP A 166 -14.28 5.76 11.75
N GLN A 167 -13.41 5.32 10.84
CA GLN A 167 -12.59 6.19 9.98
C GLN A 167 -13.27 6.50 8.63
N ARG A 168 -14.54 6.12 8.47
CA ARG A 168 -15.26 6.29 7.21
C ARG A 168 -15.55 7.76 6.93
N ALA A 169 -14.91 8.30 5.90
CA ALA A 169 -15.09 9.68 5.47
C ALA A 169 -16.32 9.91 4.55
N PHE A 170 -16.65 8.92 3.72
CA PHE A 170 -17.74 9.03 2.73
C PHE A 170 -18.61 7.78 2.69
N PRO A 171 -19.92 7.93 2.42
CA PRO A 171 -20.82 6.79 2.27
C PRO A 171 -20.44 6.00 1.01
N PRO A 172 -20.54 4.66 1.03
CA PRO A 172 -20.37 3.87 -0.18
C PRO A 172 -21.45 4.24 -1.21
N ALA A 173 -21.05 4.46 -2.47
CA ALA A 173 -21.97 4.93 -3.50
C ALA A 173 -23.06 3.91 -3.88
N ALA A 174 -22.80 2.62 -3.63
CA ALA A 174 -23.69 1.52 -3.97
C ALA A 174 -24.45 0.93 -2.77
N SER A 175 -24.45 1.62 -1.61
CA SER A 175 -25.10 1.16 -0.40
C SER A 175 -26.20 2.12 0.04
N GLY A 176 -27.21 1.60 0.73
CA GLY A 176 -28.15 2.44 1.45
C GLY A 176 -27.44 3.09 2.63
N ILE A 177 -27.94 4.26 3.05
CA ILE A 177 -27.52 4.87 4.31
C ILE A 177 -28.74 5.18 5.15
N ARG A 178 -28.59 5.02 6.46
CA ARG A 178 -29.58 5.42 7.45
C ARG A 178 -28.96 6.46 8.37
N VAL A 179 -29.61 7.61 8.48
CA VAL A 179 -29.26 8.66 9.44
C VAL A 179 -30.27 8.59 10.57
N ASP A 180 -29.79 8.45 11.80
CA ASP A 180 -30.61 8.44 12.99
C ASP A 180 -30.38 9.76 13.76
N PRO A 181 -31.36 10.68 13.81
CA PRO A 181 -31.16 12.00 14.39
C PRO A 181 -30.90 11.96 15.91
N ASP A 182 -31.28 10.87 16.59
CA ASP A 182 -31.12 10.72 18.03
C ASP A 182 -29.81 10.01 18.42
N ARG A 183 -29.04 9.52 17.43
CA ARG A 183 -27.76 8.86 17.63
C ARG A 183 -26.60 9.68 17.09
N ARG A 184 -25.56 9.85 17.91
CA ARG A 184 -24.30 10.48 17.52
C ARG A 184 -23.16 9.48 17.56
N GLY A 185 -22.67 9.08 16.38
CA GLY A 185 -21.49 8.23 16.21
C GLY A 185 -20.28 9.01 15.67
N ALA A 186 -19.13 8.34 15.59
CA ALA A 186 -17.96 8.87 14.88
C ALA A 186 -18.27 9.13 13.40
N VAL A 187 -19.08 8.26 12.80
CA VAL A 187 -19.67 8.42 11.47
C VAL A 187 -21.14 8.80 11.62
N PRO A 188 -21.66 9.83 10.93
CA PRO A 188 -23.01 10.35 11.14
C PRO A 188 -24.13 9.54 10.44
N TYR A 189 -23.82 8.35 9.92
CA TYR A 189 -24.77 7.47 9.25
C TYR A 189 -24.33 6.00 9.41
N GLU A 190 -25.29 5.10 9.35
CA GLU A 190 -25.06 3.66 9.24
C GLU A 190 -25.21 3.24 7.76
N VAL A 191 -24.39 2.28 7.32
CA VAL A 191 -24.51 1.66 6.00
C VAL A 191 -25.51 0.50 6.10
N VAL A 192 -26.56 0.52 5.28
CA VAL A 192 -27.65 -0.47 5.23
C VAL A 192 -27.77 -1.16 3.88
#